data_AF-A0A926I563-F1
#
_entry.id   AF-A0A926I563-F1
#
_cell.length_a   1.000
_cell.length_b   1.000
_cell.length_c   1.000
_cell.angle_alpha   90.00
_cell.angle_beta   90.00
_cell.angle_gamma   90.00
#
_symmetry.space_group_name_H-M   'P 1'
#
loop_
_entity.id
_entity.type
_entity.pdbx_description
1 polymer ?
#
loop_
_entity_poly.entity_id
_entity_poly.type
_entity_poly.pdbx_seq_one_letter_code
_entity_poly.pdbx_strand_id
1 'polypeptide(L)'
;MDYEIAMEMQRICTGEKRELTRGQIAGEIIDLKSLTKGLKPETVKKCEEYYENMIGSGERKLYDVDMLMEETESIKADFDSFMKNHKADDAFKRLYDDIGDFFQIPPFEGLDNIEYGVHEVCVFSILEYFTWKTLSNHDHETCRAEYRESIAERTFEEVADKWIAVCDDLQRRYQKIDGDVKDQYGLKLKLAGCCVIAVTAIRDQDSFVLDMAQTGASERAKDIVDARENETYKEGESILNDNVVKLFDFVYSQIRENRKIS
;
A
#
# COMPACT_ATOMS: atom_id res chain seq x y z
N MET A 1 7.40 -19.40 -21.25
CA MET A 1 8.83 -19.49 -21.53
C MET A 1 9.06 -20.53 -22.62
N ASP A 2 9.33 -20.04 -23.82
CA ASP A 2 9.75 -20.78 -24.99
C ASP A 2 11.29 -20.71 -25.07
N TYR A 3 11.92 -21.87 -24.87
CA TYR A 3 13.38 -21.99 -24.81
C TYR A 3 14.07 -21.53 -26.09
N GLU A 4 13.42 -21.65 -27.25
CA GLU A 4 13.98 -21.21 -28.52
C GLU A 4 14.08 -19.68 -28.58
N ILE A 5 13.03 -18.99 -28.13
CA ILE A 5 12.98 -17.52 -28.10
C ILE A 5 13.97 -16.94 -27.08
N ALA A 6 14.06 -17.55 -25.90
CA ALA A 6 15.04 -17.16 -24.90
C ALA A 6 16.49 -17.24 -25.43
N MET A 7 16.81 -18.30 -26.19
CA MET A 7 18.12 -18.43 -26.84
C MET A 7 18.35 -17.37 -27.92
N GLU A 8 17.35 -17.03 -28.72
CA GLU A 8 17.47 -15.98 -29.74
C GLU A 8 17.69 -14.60 -29.11
N MET A 9 16.98 -14.28 -28.02
CA MET A 9 17.24 -13.06 -27.24
C MET A 9 18.65 -13.05 -26.65
N GLN A 10 19.12 -14.18 -26.11
CA GLN A 10 20.49 -14.30 -25.60
C GLN A 10 21.55 -14.08 -26.69
N ARG A 11 21.33 -14.62 -27.89
CA ARG A 11 22.21 -14.42 -29.05
C ARG A 11 22.29 -12.95 -29.46
N ILE A 12 21.15 -12.26 -29.44
CA ILE A 12 21.12 -10.81 -29.65
C ILE A 12 21.98 -10.10 -28.61
N CYS A 13 21.80 -10.41 -27.32
CA CYS A 13 22.60 -9.84 -26.23
C CYS A 13 24.12 -10.11 -26.39
N THR A 14 24.52 -11.19 -27.06
CA THR A 14 25.92 -11.50 -27.38
C THR A 14 26.45 -10.84 -28.67
N GLY A 15 25.63 -10.02 -29.33
CA GLY A 15 26.02 -9.20 -30.49
C GLY A 15 25.52 -9.70 -31.86
N GLU A 16 24.70 -10.75 -31.90
CA GLU A 16 24.06 -11.18 -33.15
C GLU A 16 22.82 -10.33 -33.48
N LYS A 17 22.41 -10.32 -34.75
CA LYS A 17 21.11 -9.79 -35.15
C LYS A 17 20.14 -10.94 -35.41
N ARG A 18 18.94 -10.87 -34.85
CA ARG A 18 17.91 -11.91 -34.98
C ARG A 18 16.53 -11.31 -35.17
N GLU A 19 15.68 -12.05 -35.87
CA GLU A 19 14.29 -11.67 -36.07
C GLU A 19 13.43 -12.20 -34.94
N LEU A 20 12.68 -11.32 -34.29
CA LEU A 20 11.69 -11.66 -33.27
C LEU A 20 10.42 -10.86 -33.52
N THR A 21 9.29 -11.33 -33.00
CA THR A 21 8.09 -10.49 -32.85
C THR A 21 8.08 -9.85 -31.47
N ARG A 22 7.37 -8.71 -31.34
CA ARG A 22 7.10 -8.10 -30.03
C ARG A 22 6.41 -9.11 -29.09
N GLY A 23 5.53 -9.95 -29.63
CA GLY A 23 4.82 -10.98 -28.86
C GLY A 23 5.73 -12.08 -28.32
N GLN A 24 6.73 -12.51 -29.10
CA GLN A 24 7.76 -13.45 -28.65
C GLN A 24 8.59 -12.88 -27.51
N ILE A 25 9.01 -11.61 -27.61
CA ILE A 25 9.74 -10.92 -26.53
C ILE A 25 8.85 -10.80 -25.28
N ALA A 26 7.59 -10.37 -25.45
CA ALA A 26 6.64 -10.24 -24.35
C ALA A 26 6.42 -11.57 -23.60
N GLY A 27 6.35 -12.68 -24.33
CA GLY A 27 6.17 -14.02 -23.76
C GLY A 27 7.31 -14.50 -22.86
N GLU A 28 8.51 -13.92 -23.02
CA GLU A 28 9.69 -14.24 -22.22
C GLU A 28 9.87 -13.29 -21.02
N ILE A 29 9.45 -12.03 -21.15
CA ILE A 29 9.75 -10.99 -20.15
C ILE A 29 8.57 -10.67 -19.21
N ILE A 30 7.34 -11.00 -19.60
CA ILE A 30 6.15 -10.76 -18.78
C ILE A 30 5.77 -12.05 -18.04
N ASP A 31 5.99 -12.07 -16.72
CA ASP A 31 5.45 -13.11 -15.86
C ASP A 31 4.03 -12.76 -15.44
N LEU A 32 3.06 -13.10 -16.31
CA LEU A 32 1.66 -12.79 -16.08
C LEU A 32 1.16 -13.35 -14.73
N LYS A 33 1.55 -14.58 -14.37
CA LYS A 33 1.11 -15.22 -13.12
C LYS A 33 1.57 -14.45 -11.90
N SER A 34 2.81 -13.97 -11.92
CA SER A 34 3.33 -13.12 -10.85
C SER A 34 2.60 -11.77 -10.81
N LEU A 35 2.38 -11.14 -11.97
CA LEU A 35 1.79 -9.80 -12.07
C LEU A 35 0.30 -9.76 -11.73
N THR A 36 -0.44 -10.84 -12.00
CA THR A 36 -1.88 -10.94 -11.71
C THR A 36 -2.19 -11.63 -10.38
N LYS A 37 -1.16 -12.03 -9.61
CA LYS A 37 -1.34 -12.64 -8.31
C LYS A 37 -2.10 -11.69 -7.37
N GLY A 38 -3.14 -12.21 -6.71
CA GLY A 38 -3.98 -11.46 -5.77
C GLY A 38 -4.99 -10.51 -6.43
N LEU A 39 -5.04 -10.40 -7.76
CA LEU A 39 -6.04 -9.57 -8.42
C LEU A 39 -7.39 -10.28 -8.50
N LYS A 40 -8.48 -9.49 -8.52
CA LYS A 40 -9.85 -9.99 -8.71
C LYS A 40 -9.97 -10.79 -10.02
N PRO A 41 -10.76 -11.87 -10.07
CA PRO A 41 -10.89 -12.73 -11.25
C PRO A 41 -11.24 -11.96 -12.55
N GLU A 42 -12.08 -10.94 -12.46
CA GLU A 42 -12.45 -10.10 -13.61
C GLU A 42 -11.28 -9.26 -14.13
N THR A 43 -10.38 -8.84 -13.24
CA THR A 43 -9.16 -8.11 -13.58
C THR A 43 -8.12 -9.06 -14.16
N VAL A 44 -7.91 -10.23 -13.54
CA VAL A 44 -7.05 -11.29 -14.07
C VAL A 44 -7.44 -11.62 -15.51
N LYS A 45 -8.74 -11.79 -15.76
CA LYS A 45 -9.25 -12.07 -17.11
C LYS A 45 -8.93 -10.96 -18.11
N LYS A 46 -9.05 -9.69 -17.72
CA LYS A 46 -8.67 -8.55 -18.59
C LYS A 46 -7.16 -8.52 -18.86
N CYS A 47 -6.34 -8.84 -17.86
CA CYS A 47 -4.90 -8.94 -18.00
C CYS A 47 -4.49 -10.10 -18.91
N GLU A 48 -5.14 -11.25 -18.78
CA GLU A 48 -5.00 -12.39 -19.68
C GLU A 48 -5.38 -12.01 -21.12
N GLU A 49 -6.54 -11.39 -21.34
CA GLU A 49 -6.97 -10.94 -22.66
C GLU A 49 -6.00 -9.93 -23.29
N TYR A 50 -5.47 -8.98 -22.52
CA TYR A 50 -4.49 -8.01 -23.00
C TYR A 50 -3.14 -8.68 -23.32
N TYR A 51 -2.68 -9.58 -22.46
CA TYR A 51 -1.46 -10.34 -22.66
C TYR A 51 -1.56 -11.23 -23.91
N GLU A 52 -2.67 -11.95 -24.10
CA GLU A 52 -2.93 -12.79 -25.28
C GLU A 52 -2.90 -11.97 -26.59
N ASN A 53 -3.49 -10.76 -26.57
CA ASN A 53 -3.40 -9.84 -27.71
C ASN A 53 -1.97 -9.37 -27.99
N MET A 54 -1.17 -9.16 -26.94
CA MET A 54 0.22 -8.73 -27.06
C MET A 54 1.12 -9.85 -27.62
N ILE A 55 0.97 -11.07 -27.12
CA ILE A 55 1.73 -12.23 -27.63
C ILE A 55 1.27 -12.66 -29.04
N GLY A 56 0.04 -12.33 -29.43
CA GLY A 56 -0.49 -12.51 -30.78
C GLY A 56 0.12 -11.61 -31.86
N SER A 57 1.02 -10.68 -31.51
CA SER A 57 1.70 -9.81 -32.47
C SER A 57 2.56 -10.61 -33.47
N GLY A 58 2.20 -10.52 -34.75
CA GLY A 58 2.82 -11.29 -35.84
C GLY A 58 3.90 -10.57 -36.64
N GLU A 59 4.14 -9.28 -36.40
CA GLU A 59 5.16 -8.53 -37.15
C GLU A 59 6.56 -8.86 -36.63
N ARG A 60 7.38 -9.46 -37.49
CA ARG A 60 8.79 -9.74 -37.21
C ARG A 60 9.64 -8.52 -37.51
N LYS A 61 10.52 -8.18 -36.58
CA LYS A 61 11.53 -7.13 -36.74
C LYS A 61 12.91 -7.74 -36.47
N LEU A 62 13.93 -7.23 -37.16
CA LEU A 62 15.31 -7.59 -36.91
C LEU A 62 15.83 -6.72 -35.76
N TYR A 63 16.26 -7.36 -34.66
CA TYR A 63 16.78 -6.68 -33.48
C TYR A 63 18.30 -6.83 -33.38
N ASP A 64 18.96 -5.76 -32.95
CA ASP A 64 20.23 -5.80 -32.24
C ASP A 64 20.02 -5.49 -30.75
N VAL A 65 21.10 -5.44 -29.97
CA VAL A 65 21.05 -5.28 -28.51
C VAL A 65 20.24 -4.05 -28.09
N ASP A 66 20.53 -2.90 -28.69
CA ASP A 66 19.92 -1.63 -28.31
C ASP A 66 18.41 -1.66 -28.60
N MET A 67 18.03 -2.12 -29.79
CA MET A 67 16.63 -2.26 -30.17
C MET A 67 15.88 -3.27 -29.29
N LEU A 68 16.51 -4.38 -28.90
CA LEU A 68 15.90 -5.39 -28.02
C LEU A 68 15.64 -4.83 -26.61
N MET A 69 16.58 -4.03 -26.09
CA MET A 69 16.44 -3.38 -24.79
C MET A 69 15.31 -2.34 -24.82
N GLU A 70 15.29 -1.46 -25.82
CA GLU A 70 14.22 -0.45 -25.97
C GLU A 70 12.84 -1.12 -26.12
N GLU A 71 12.74 -2.18 -26.92
CA GLU A 71 11.48 -2.91 -27.10
C GLU A 71 11.05 -3.60 -25.80
N THR A 72 11.99 -4.19 -25.05
CA THR A 72 11.75 -4.81 -23.74
C THR A 72 11.21 -3.79 -22.72
N GLU A 73 11.82 -2.61 -22.65
CA GLU A 73 11.36 -1.52 -21.78
C GLU A 73 9.99 -1.00 -22.20
N SER A 74 9.78 -0.83 -23.51
CA SER A 74 8.49 -0.43 -24.06
C SER A 74 7.38 -1.44 -23.75
N ILE A 75 7.64 -2.75 -23.88
CA ILE A 75 6.66 -3.80 -23.57
C ILE A 75 6.29 -3.75 -22.08
N LYS A 76 7.28 -3.64 -21.20
CA LYS A 76 7.05 -3.53 -19.76
C LYS A 76 6.24 -2.28 -19.43
N ALA A 77 6.59 -1.13 -20.02
CA ALA A 77 5.88 0.13 -19.81
C ALA A 77 4.42 0.07 -20.30
N ASP A 78 4.17 -0.54 -21.47
CA ASP A 78 2.82 -0.73 -21.99
C ASP A 78 1.98 -1.64 -21.08
N PHE A 79 2.56 -2.75 -20.63
CA PHE A 79 1.89 -3.69 -19.74
C PHE A 79 1.63 -3.07 -18.36
N ASP A 80 2.61 -2.35 -17.80
CA ASP A 80 2.45 -1.63 -16.54
C ASP A 80 1.40 -0.51 -16.65
N SER A 81 1.37 0.22 -17.76
CA SER A 81 0.35 1.24 -18.04
C SER A 81 -1.03 0.62 -18.15
N PHE A 82 -1.17 -0.50 -18.88
CA PHE A 82 -2.41 -1.26 -18.95
C PHE A 82 -2.86 -1.71 -17.56
N MET A 83 -1.96 -2.32 -16.79
CA MET A 83 -2.20 -2.77 -15.42
C MET A 83 -2.57 -1.58 -14.52
N LYS A 84 -1.94 -0.41 -14.63
CA LYS A 84 -2.34 0.79 -13.85
C LYS A 84 -3.75 1.26 -14.18
N ASN A 85 -4.16 1.15 -15.44
CA ASN A 85 -5.49 1.58 -15.91
C ASN A 85 -6.58 0.52 -15.72
N HIS A 86 -6.21 -0.76 -15.55
CA HIS A 86 -7.15 -1.90 -15.52
C HIS A 86 -7.05 -2.78 -14.29
N LYS A 87 -6.01 -2.62 -13.44
CA LYS A 87 -6.16 -2.93 -12.03
C LYS A 87 -7.37 -2.12 -11.62
N ALA A 88 -8.49 -2.80 -11.37
CA ALA A 88 -9.44 -2.25 -10.44
C ALA A 88 -8.60 -1.73 -9.28
N ASP A 89 -8.72 -0.43 -8.96
CA ASP A 89 -8.10 0.19 -7.79
C ASP A 89 -8.35 -0.73 -6.61
N ASP A 90 -7.43 -1.66 -6.40
CA ASP A 90 -7.58 -2.63 -5.36
C ASP A 90 -7.10 -1.88 -4.15
N ALA A 91 -8.08 -1.40 -3.38
CA ALA A 91 -7.83 -0.50 -2.28
C ALA A 91 -6.73 -1.08 -1.37
N PHE A 92 -6.67 -2.40 -1.22
CA PHE A 92 -5.57 -3.10 -0.56
C PHE A 92 -4.19 -2.77 -1.16
N LYS A 93 -3.98 -3.02 -2.46
CA LYS A 93 -2.70 -2.75 -3.12
C LYS A 93 -2.28 -1.28 -3.01
N ARG A 94 -3.21 -0.36 -3.19
CA ARG A 94 -2.94 1.08 -3.03
C ARG A 94 -2.52 1.41 -1.60
N LEU A 95 -3.26 0.93 -0.59
CA LEU A 95 -2.90 1.11 0.82
C LEU A 95 -1.53 0.51 1.14
N TYR A 96 -1.22 -0.65 0.56
CA TYR A 96 0.07 -1.33 0.78
C TYR A 96 1.24 -0.59 0.12
N ASP A 97 1.05 -0.08 -1.10
CA ASP A 97 2.04 0.76 -1.79
C ASP A 97 2.28 2.07 -0.99
N ASP A 98 1.22 2.73 -0.51
CA ASP A 98 1.31 3.94 0.33
C ASP A 98 2.08 3.67 1.64
N ILE A 99 1.82 2.52 2.28
CA ILE A 99 2.55 2.07 3.48
C ILE A 99 4.03 1.87 3.16
N GLY A 100 4.32 1.17 2.06
CA GLY A 100 5.69 0.94 1.60
C GLY A 100 6.46 2.24 1.42
N ASP A 101 5.86 3.22 0.74
CA ASP A 101 6.45 4.53 0.51
C ASP A 101 6.64 5.32 1.81
N PHE A 102 5.68 5.25 2.74
CA PHE A 102 5.80 5.89 4.06
C PHE A 102 7.00 5.39 4.87
N PHE A 103 7.33 4.10 4.77
CA PHE A 103 8.46 3.50 5.49
C PHE A 103 9.82 3.62 4.77
N GLN A 104 9.87 4.11 3.53
CA GLN A 104 11.16 4.37 2.84
C GLN A 104 11.97 5.48 3.51
N ILE A 105 11.28 6.40 4.19
CA ILE A 105 11.89 7.44 5.03
C ILE A 105 11.60 7.04 6.48
N PRO A 106 12.59 7.03 7.41
CA PRO A 106 12.35 6.65 8.80
C PRO A 106 11.19 7.44 9.41
N PRO A 107 9.99 6.84 9.57
CA PRO A 107 8.78 7.64 9.80
C PRO A 107 8.58 7.95 11.28
N PHE A 108 9.23 7.17 12.15
CA PHE A 108 9.10 7.25 13.59
C PHE A 108 10.46 7.28 14.26
N GLU A 109 10.63 8.23 15.17
CA GLU A 109 11.85 8.38 15.95
C GLU A 109 11.76 7.62 17.28
N GLY A 110 12.91 7.12 17.75
CA GLY A 110 13.04 6.49 19.07
C GLY A 110 12.40 5.09 19.19
N LEU A 111 12.29 4.35 18.08
CA LEU A 111 11.64 3.03 18.03
C LEU A 111 12.64 1.87 17.89
N ASP A 112 13.66 1.82 18.74
CA ASP A 112 14.78 0.87 18.59
C ASP A 112 14.43 -0.59 18.96
N ASN A 113 13.28 -0.83 19.63
CA ASN A 113 12.90 -2.14 20.18
C ASN A 113 11.48 -2.59 19.78
N ILE A 114 11.01 -2.22 18.58
CA ILE A 114 9.67 -2.60 18.13
C ILE A 114 9.62 -4.03 17.59
N GLU A 115 8.59 -4.80 17.95
CA GLU A 115 8.36 -6.11 17.33
C GLU A 115 8.13 -5.93 15.82
N TYR A 116 8.74 -6.83 15.04
CA TYR A 116 8.63 -6.84 13.59
C TYR A 116 7.17 -6.87 13.15
N GLY A 117 6.78 -5.93 12.28
CA GLY A 117 5.42 -5.84 11.73
C GLY A 117 4.42 -5.03 12.56
N VAL A 118 4.70 -4.68 13.82
CA VAL A 118 3.77 -3.86 14.64
C VAL A 118 3.54 -2.49 14.02
N HIS A 119 4.59 -1.85 13.52
CA HIS A 119 4.48 -0.54 12.85
C HIS A 119 3.60 -0.63 11.60
N GLU A 120 3.79 -1.66 10.78
CA GLU A 120 3.02 -1.87 9.56
C GLU A 120 1.54 -2.08 9.85
N VAL A 121 1.19 -2.96 10.81
CA VAL A 121 -0.21 -3.22 11.15
C VAL A 121 -0.89 -2.01 11.77
N CYS A 122 -0.18 -1.21 12.57
CA CYS A 122 -0.73 0.00 13.17
C CYS A 122 -1.00 1.09 12.12
N VAL A 123 -0.11 1.22 11.12
CA VAL A 123 -0.32 2.15 9.99
C VAL A 123 -1.42 1.64 9.05
N PHE A 124 -1.42 0.33 8.74
CA PHE A 124 -2.50 -0.30 7.98
C PHE A 124 -3.85 -0.11 8.66
N SER A 125 -3.95 -0.36 9.97
CA SER A 125 -5.23 -0.31 10.69
C SER A 125 -5.90 1.05 10.64
N ILE A 126 -5.11 2.13 10.69
CA ILE A 126 -5.65 3.50 10.63
C ILE A 126 -6.00 3.91 9.19
N LEU A 127 -5.16 3.56 8.22
CA LEU A 127 -5.40 3.83 6.80
C LEU A 127 -6.65 3.10 6.29
N GLU A 128 -6.76 1.81 6.59
CA GLU A 128 -7.90 0.98 6.21
C GLU A 128 -9.17 1.50 6.90
N TYR A 129 -9.12 1.80 8.21
CA TYR A 129 -10.25 2.37 8.94
C TYR A 129 -10.80 3.63 8.27
N PHE A 130 -9.94 4.60 7.95
CA PHE A 130 -10.40 5.83 7.32
C PHE A 130 -10.79 5.65 5.87
N THR A 131 -10.16 4.73 5.13
CA THR A 131 -10.60 4.36 3.78
C THR A 131 -12.01 3.78 3.83
N TRP A 132 -12.28 2.83 4.72
CA TRP A 132 -13.61 2.28 4.97
C TRP A 132 -14.65 3.34 5.36
N LYS A 133 -14.27 4.31 6.21
CA LYS A 133 -15.21 5.36 6.64
C LYS A 133 -15.44 6.48 5.62
N THR A 134 -14.58 6.61 4.61
CA THR A 134 -14.63 7.76 3.69
C THR A 134 -14.84 7.39 2.22
N LEU A 135 -14.59 6.14 1.82
CA LEU A 135 -14.77 5.64 0.46
C LEU A 135 -15.94 4.65 0.43
N SER A 136 -17.07 5.03 -0.19
CA SER A 136 -18.34 4.28 -0.12
C SER A 136 -18.28 2.87 -0.72
N ASN A 137 -17.38 2.64 -1.67
CA ASN A 137 -17.24 1.38 -2.38
C ASN A 137 -16.07 0.52 -1.84
N HIS A 138 -15.49 0.92 -0.70
CA HIS A 138 -14.42 0.15 -0.09
C HIS A 138 -14.98 -1.10 0.60
N ASP A 139 -14.48 -2.26 0.17
CA ASP A 139 -14.77 -3.54 0.78
C ASP A 139 -13.79 -3.82 1.92
N HIS A 140 -14.22 -3.48 3.13
CA HIS A 140 -13.48 -3.66 4.38
C HIS A 140 -13.06 -5.12 4.63
N GLU A 141 -13.96 -6.07 4.35
CA GLU A 141 -13.71 -7.48 4.65
C GLU A 141 -12.68 -8.06 3.70
N THR A 142 -12.84 -7.79 2.40
CA THR A 142 -11.89 -8.24 1.37
C THR A 142 -10.50 -7.63 1.58
N CYS A 143 -10.40 -6.31 1.80
CA CYS A 143 -9.11 -5.64 2.00
C CYS A 143 -8.34 -6.21 3.20
N ARG A 144 -9.04 -6.59 4.27
CA ARG A 144 -8.43 -7.20 5.45
C ARG A 144 -8.02 -8.64 5.23
N ALA A 145 -8.80 -9.40 4.46
CA ALA A 145 -8.42 -10.76 4.07
C ALA A 145 -7.15 -10.76 3.22
N GLU A 146 -7.04 -9.85 2.26
CA GLU A 146 -5.86 -9.68 1.41
C GLU A 146 -4.63 -9.25 2.24
N TYR A 147 -4.81 -8.36 3.22
CA TYR A 147 -3.73 -8.01 4.16
C TYR A 147 -3.28 -9.20 5.01
N ARG A 148 -4.21 -10.00 5.52
CA ARG A 148 -3.90 -11.24 6.25
C ARG A 148 -3.07 -12.18 5.38
N GLU A 149 -3.52 -12.44 4.15
CA GLU A 149 -2.84 -13.32 3.20
C GLU A 149 -1.43 -12.82 2.90
N SER A 150 -1.25 -11.52 2.64
CA SER A 150 0.07 -10.91 2.43
C SER A 150 1.03 -11.15 3.61
N ILE A 151 0.54 -11.02 4.85
CA ILE A 151 1.35 -11.34 6.03
C ILE A 151 1.68 -12.82 6.11
N ALA A 152 0.69 -13.70 5.88
CA ALA A 152 0.89 -15.14 5.97
C ALA A 152 1.93 -15.62 4.96
N GLU A 153 1.93 -15.06 3.75
CA GLU A 153 2.89 -15.38 2.69
C GLU A 153 4.34 -15.02 3.04
N ARG A 154 4.55 -13.88 3.71
CA ARG A 154 5.89 -13.41 4.08
C ARG A 154 6.35 -13.89 5.47
N THR A 155 5.44 -14.46 6.24
CA THR A 155 5.70 -15.02 7.58
C THR A 155 5.06 -16.41 7.70
N PHE A 156 3.99 -16.55 8.50
CA PHE A 156 3.20 -17.77 8.72
C PHE A 156 1.75 -17.38 9.09
N GLU A 157 0.81 -18.31 9.01
CA GLU A 157 -0.62 -18.04 9.26
C GLU A 157 -0.89 -17.52 10.68
N GLU A 158 -0.20 -18.03 11.70
CA GLU A 158 -0.39 -17.62 13.09
C GLU A 158 0.04 -16.17 13.34
N VAL A 159 1.07 -15.71 12.61
CA VAL A 159 1.53 -14.32 12.65
C VAL A 159 0.51 -13.41 11.97
N ALA A 160 -0.07 -13.85 10.85
CA ALA A 160 -1.15 -13.14 10.18
C ALA A 160 -2.39 -13.00 11.06
N ASP A 161 -2.81 -14.08 11.72
CA ASP A 161 -3.94 -14.06 12.65
C ASP A 161 -3.69 -13.12 13.83
N LYS A 162 -2.47 -13.14 14.39
CA LYS A 162 -2.06 -12.19 15.44
C LYS A 162 -2.19 -10.75 14.98
N TRP A 163 -1.68 -10.41 13.80
CA TRP A 163 -1.72 -9.02 13.31
C TRP A 163 -3.12 -8.58 12.93
N ILE A 164 -3.95 -9.45 12.35
CA ILE A 164 -5.36 -9.12 12.14
C ILE A 164 -6.10 -8.87 13.45
N ALA A 165 -5.81 -9.65 14.51
CA ALA A 165 -6.38 -9.40 15.83
C ALA A 165 -5.95 -8.04 16.43
N VAL A 166 -4.69 -7.62 16.20
CA VAL A 166 -4.21 -6.28 16.58
C VAL A 166 -4.95 -5.19 15.80
N CYS A 167 -5.11 -5.36 14.47
CA CYS A 167 -5.87 -4.44 13.63
C CYS A 167 -7.32 -4.30 14.13
N ASP A 168 -7.99 -5.41 14.44
CA ASP A 168 -9.35 -5.42 15.00
C ASP A 168 -9.47 -4.69 16.35
N ASP A 169 -8.50 -4.90 17.24
CA ASP A 169 -8.48 -4.19 18.54
C ASP A 169 -8.32 -2.69 18.35
N LEU A 170 -7.37 -2.27 17.51
CA LEU A 170 -7.12 -0.88 17.19
C LEU A 170 -8.36 -0.21 16.57
N GLN A 171 -9.04 -0.86 15.62
CA GLN A 171 -10.24 -0.29 15.03
C GLN A 171 -11.42 -0.20 15.99
N ARG A 172 -11.59 -1.17 16.89
CA ARG A 172 -12.57 -1.07 17.98
C ARG A 172 -12.27 0.11 18.90
N ARG A 173 -10.98 0.43 19.13
CA ARG A 173 -10.54 1.62 19.89
C ARG A 173 -10.83 2.91 19.12
N TYR A 174 -10.55 2.96 17.81
CA TYR A 174 -10.84 4.12 16.95
C TYR A 174 -12.33 4.49 16.91
N GLN A 175 -13.22 3.50 16.99
CA GLN A 175 -14.66 3.76 17.08
C GLN A 175 -15.05 4.58 18.32
N LYS A 176 -14.28 4.47 19.42
CA LYS A 176 -14.54 5.17 20.69
C LYS A 176 -13.95 6.59 20.73
N ILE A 177 -13.14 6.96 19.75
CA ILE A 177 -12.57 8.32 19.66
C ILE A 177 -13.63 9.30 19.17
N ASP A 178 -13.73 10.45 19.83
CA ASP A 178 -14.66 11.50 19.45
C ASP A 178 -14.29 12.18 18.12
N GLY A 179 -15.30 12.70 17.42
CA GLY A 179 -15.13 13.46 16.19
C GLY A 179 -16.07 13.00 15.07
N ASP A 180 -16.63 13.95 14.34
CA ASP A 180 -17.49 13.69 13.20
C ASP A 180 -16.65 13.66 11.91
N VAL A 181 -16.60 12.50 11.25
CA VAL A 181 -15.87 12.34 9.99
C VAL A 181 -16.48 13.19 8.86
N LYS A 182 -17.73 13.66 8.97
CA LYS A 182 -18.36 14.51 7.95
C LYS A 182 -17.95 15.98 8.08
N ASP A 183 -17.59 16.42 9.27
CA ASP A 183 -17.04 17.75 9.54
C ASP A 183 -15.52 17.76 9.37
N GLN A 184 -14.95 18.86 8.87
CA GLN A 184 -13.51 18.92 8.64
C GLN A 184 -12.73 18.93 9.95
N TYR A 185 -13.19 19.69 10.95
CA TYR A 185 -12.52 19.77 12.24
C TYR A 185 -12.74 18.48 13.05
N GLY A 186 -13.97 17.95 13.06
CA GLY A 186 -14.32 16.65 13.62
C GLY A 186 -13.50 15.49 13.04
N LEU A 187 -13.25 15.50 11.72
CA LEU A 187 -12.37 14.52 11.08
C LEU A 187 -10.94 14.62 11.61
N LYS A 188 -10.39 15.84 11.71
CA LYS A 188 -9.03 16.06 12.23
C LYS A 188 -8.92 15.58 13.68
N LEU A 189 -9.90 15.88 14.53
CA LEU A 189 -9.94 15.38 15.91
C LEU A 189 -9.94 13.85 15.96
N LYS A 190 -10.83 13.21 15.18
CA LYS A 190 -10.91 11.75 15.17
C LYS A 190 -9.62 11.12 14.67
N LEU A 191 -9.05 11.66 13.60
CA LEU A 191 -7.78 11.20 13.04
C LEU A 191 -6.64 11.33 14.05
N ALA A 192 -6.49 12.50 14.69
CA ALA A 192 -5.45 12.71 15.68
C ALA A 192 -5.58 11.74 16.86
N GLY A 193 -6.80 11.49 17.36
CA GLY A 193 -7.01 10.51 18.44
C GLY A 193 -6.67 9.08 18.02
N CYS A 194 -7.02 8.68 16.78
CA CYS A 194 -6.60 7.39 16.23
C CYS A 194 -5.07 7.29 16.09
N CYS A 195 -4.40 8.36 15.64
CA CYS A 195 -2.94 8.40 15.56
C CYS A 195 -2.28 8.29 16.94
N VAL A 196 -2.82 8.94 17.98
CA VAL A 196 -2.34 8.79 19.36
C VAL A 196 -2.38 7.32 19.79
N ILE A 197 -3.49 6.63 19.53
CA ILE A 197 -3.63 5.20 19.85
C ILE A 197 -2.65 4.36 19.03
N ALA A 198 -2.57 4.58 17.72
CA ALA A 198 -1.68 3.83 16.83
C ALA A 198 -0.20 3.98 17.24
N VAL A 199 0.27 5.22 17.44
CA VAL A 199 1.67 5.48 17.82
C VAL A 199 1.98 4.92 19.21
N THR A 200 1.03 4.96 20.15
CA THR A 200 1.19 4.33 21.47
C THR A 200 1.33 2.81 21.32
N ALA A 201 0.48 2.17 20.50
CA ALA A 201 0.55 0.73 20.25
C ALA A 201 1.90 0.32 19.63
N ILE A 202 2.43 1.13 18.70
CA ILE A 202 3.76 0.92 18.12
C ILE A 202 4.84 1.02 19.18
N ARG A 203 4.79 2.07 20.01
CA ARG A 203 5.88 2.41 20.93
C ARG A 203 5.95 1.48 22.12
N ASP A 204 4.82 1.28 22.80
CA ASP A 204 4.82 0.71 24.14
C ASP A 204 4.43 -0.79 24.12
N GLN A 205 3.74 -1.27 23.07
CA GLN A 205 3.37 -2.69 22.86
C GLN A 205 2.75 -3.37 24.10
N ASP A 206 2.08 -2.57 24.93
CA ASP A 206 1.53 -2.97 26.22
C ASP A 206 0.05 -2.56 26.27
N SER A 207 -0.82 -3.52 26.60
CA SER A 207 -2.27 -3.31 26.59
C SER A 207 -2.75 -2.35 27.67
N PHE A 208 -2.07 -2.29 28.83
CA PHE A 208 -2.40 -1.37 29.91
C PHE A 208 -2.04 0.07 29.53
N VAL A 209 -0.88 0.29 28.92
CA VAL A 209 -0.48 1.60 28.38
C VAL A 209 -1.45 2.05 27.29
N LEU A 210 -1.89 1.13 26.42
CA LEU A 210 -2.86 1.41 25.38
C LEU A 210 -4.25 1.79 25.94
N ASP A 211 -4.68 1.18 27.05
CA ASP A 211 -5.92 1.54 27.75
C ASP A 211 -5.83 2.93 28.41
N MET A 212 -4.66 3.26 28.98
CA MET A 212 -4.41 4.62 29.48
C MET A 212 -4.45 5.65 28.35
N ALA A 213 -3.76 5.38 27.24
CA ALA A 213 -3.76 6.27 26.08
C ALA A 213 -5.17 6.45 25.51
N GLN A 214 -5.98 5.38 25.45
CA GLN A 214 -7.38 5.45 25.03
C GLN A 214 -8.21 6.44 25.87
N THR A 215 -7.95 6.52 27.18
CA THR A 215 -8.70 7.40 28.10
C THR A 215 -8.38 8.89 27.89
N GLY A 216 -7.13 9.20 27.53
CA GLY A 216 -6.67 10.57 27.25
C GLY A 216 -6.64 10.95 25.76
N ALA A 217 -7.05 10.04 24.86
CA ALA A 217 -6.86 10.21 23.42
C ALA A 217 -7.62 11.42 22.85
N SER A 218 -8.88 11.64 23.23
CA SER A 218 -9.68 12.77 22.73
C SER A 218 -9.12 14.14 23.16
N GLU A 219 -8.67 14.26 24.40
CA GLU A 219 -8.07 15.50 24.92
C GLU A 219 -6.75 15.79 24.18
N ARG A 220 -5.88 14.79 24.09
CA ARG A 220 -4.59 14.92 23.39
C ARG A 220 -4.76 15.20 21.90
N ALA A 221 -5.77 14.59 21.26
CA ALA A 221 -6.12 14.86 19.88
C ALA A 221 -6.48 16.32 19.67
N LYS A 222 -7.29 16.88 20.59
CA LYS A 222 -7.66 18.30 20.55
C LYS A 222 -6.44 19.20 20.69
N ASP A 223 -5.56 18.94 21.65
CA ASP A 223 -4.33 19.73 21.83
C ASP A 223 -3.46 19.72 20.57
N ILE A 224 -3.30 18.55 19.92
CA ILE A 224 -2.52 18.43 18.69
C ILE A 224 -3.18 19.18 17.54
N VAL A 225 -4.49 19.02 17.34
CA VAL A 225 -5.20 19.71 16.26
C VAL A 225 -5.20 21.23 16.48
N ASP A 226 -5.49 21.68 17.70
CA ASP A 226 -5.49 23.11 18.06
C ASP A 226 -4.09 23.71 17.89
N ALA A 227 -3.03 23.00 18.30
CA ALA A 227 -1.66 23.48 18.11
C ALA A 227 -1.29 23.61 16.63
N ARG A 228 -1.84 22.75 15.78
CA ARG A 228 -1.61 22.80 14.33
C ARG A 228 -2.41 23.89 13.63
N GLU A 229 -3.70 24.04 13.95
CA GLU A 229 -4.54 25.08 13.33
C GLU A 229 -4.08 26.50 13.72
N ASN A 230 -3.45 26.65 14.89
CA ASN A 230 -2.94 27.93 15.38
C ASN A 230 -1.43 28.14 15.13
N GLU A 231 -0.78 27.25 14.37
CA GLU A 231 0.66 27.31 14.05
C GLU A 231 1.58 27.39 15.30
N THR A 232 1.15 26.78 16.41
CA THR A 232 1.91 26.75 17.68
C THR A 232 2.65 25.43 17.92
N TYR A 233 2.39 24.41 17.11
CA TYR A 233 3.13 23.14 17.13
C TYR A 233 4.61 23.36 16.77
N LYS A 234 5.50 22.72 17.54
CA LYS A 234 6.95 22.73 17.32
C LYS A 234 7.50 21.31 17.37
N GLU A 235 8.14 20.90 16.28
CA GLU A 235 8.83 19.63 16.18
C GLU A 235 10.02 19.57 17.16
N GLY A 236 10.23 18.42 17.78
CA GLY A 236 11.33 18.17 18.72
C GLY A 236 11.00 18.43 20.19
N GLU A 237 9.83 18.99 20.52
CA GLU A 237 9.38 19.16 21.92
C GLU A 237 8.90 17.83 22.53
N SER A 238 8.39 16.90 21.71
CA SER A 238 7.92 15.60 22.15
C SER A 238 7.95 14.60 21.00
N ILE A 239 8.85 13.61 21.08
CA ILE A 239 8.97 12.51 20.11
C ILE A 239 7.63 11.82 19.86
N LEU A 240 6.82 11.65 20.91
CA LEU A 240 5.49 11.06 20.78
C LEU A 240 4.56 11.94 19.92
N ASN A 241 4.54 13.25 20.17
CA ASN A 241 3.70 14.15 19.40
C ASN A 241 4.19 14.25 17.95
N ASP A 242 5.51 14.26 17.74
CA ASP A 242 6.11 14.31 16.40
C ASP A 242 5.73 13.08 15.58
N ASN A 243 5.83 11.88 16.16
CA ASN A 243 5.38 10.64 15.53
C ASN A 243 3.86 10.65 15.23
N VAL A 244 3.04 11.22 16.13
CA VAL A 244 1.60 11.38 15.90
C VAL A 244 1.31 12.34 14.75
N VAL A 245 2.03 13.46 14.66
CA VAL A 245 1.87 14.45 13.59
C VAL A 245 2.30 13.86 12.24
N LYS A 246 3.44 13.14 12.18
CA LYS A 246 3.90 12.45 10.96
C LYS A 246 2.86 11.44 10.46
N LEU A 247 2.33 10.59 11.34
CA LEU A 247 1.28 9.63 10.97
C LEU A 247 -0.02 10.33 10.56
N PHE A 248 -0.41 11.40 11.28
CA PHE A 248 -1.58 12.20 10.93
C PHE A 248 -1.45 12.75 9.51
N ASP A 249 -0.32 13.34 9.16
CA ASP A 249 -0.15 14.00 7.86
C ASP A 249 -0.25 13.03 6.71
N PHE A 250 0.42 11.88 6.87
CA PHE A 250 0.34 10.78 5.93
C PHE A 250 -1.10 10.27 5.76
N VAL A 251 -1.81 9.96 6.84
CA VAL A 251 -3.19 9.45 6.72
C VAL A 251 -4.14 10.53 6.20
N TYR A 252 -3.95 11.79 6.60
CA TYR A 252 -4.80 12.90 6.17
C TYR A 252 -4.67 13.18 4.68
N SER A 253 -3.46 13.06 4.09
CA SER A 253 -3.30 13.19 2.64
C SER A 253 -4.08 12.11 1.90
N GLN A 254 -4.00 10.86 2.35
CA GLN A 254 -4.72 9.73 1.76
C GLN A 254 -6.24 9.88 1.85
N ILE A 255 -6.76 10.34 2.99
CA ILE A 255 -8.19 10.63 3.15
C ILE A 255 -8.65 11.73 2.17
N ARG A 256 -7.85 12.79 2.02
CA ARG A 256 -8.19 13.89 1.11
C ARG A 256 -8.22 13.45 -0.34
N GLU A 257 -7.35 12.53 -0.73
CA GLU A 257 -7.35 11.94 -2.07
C GLU A 257 -8.59 11.07 -2.29
N ASN A 258 -8.92 10.19 -1.34
CA ASN A 258 -10.15 9.39 -1.38
C ASN A 258 -11.40 10.25 -1.56
N ARG A 259 -11.52 11.36 -0.81
CA ARG A 259 -12.67 12.28 -0.91
C ARG A 259 -12.77 13.04 -2.23
N LYS A 260 -11.69 13.14 -3.01
CA LYS A 260 -11.74 13.75 -4.36
C LYS A 260 -12.19 12.76 -5.42
N ILE A 261 -12.08 11.47 -5.14
CA ILE A 261 -12.46 10.36 -6.04
C ILE A 261 -13.96 10.02 -5.87
N SER A 262 -14.51 10.21 -4.66
CA SER A 262 -15.94 10.05 -4.31
C SER A 262 -16.85 11.14 -4.89
#